data_AF-A0A6P5YBC5-F1
#
_entry.id   AF-A0A6P5YBC5-F1
#
_cell.length_a   1.000
_cell.length_b   1.000
_cell.length_c   1.000
_cell.angle_alpha   90.00
_cell.angle_beta   90.00
_cell.angle_gamma   90.00
#
_symmetry.space_group_name_H-M   'P 1'
#
loop_
_entity.id
_entity.type
_entity.pdbx_description
1 polymer ?
#
loop_
_entity_poly.entity_id
_entity_poly.type
_entity_poly.pdbx_seq_one_letter_code
_entity_poly.pdbx_strand_id
1 'polypeptide(L)'
;MNTSSFFLLLLSLVLSISEAFEASCPPAKCGHGGFVIKFPFRLKTHQPLQCGDGDQGFDLFCRNNSTVIHFPSYGDLVVESISYDTMKLNLLDPKNCVHEVFLNLNLSLTPFHYYFVLKNYTYFNCSVSLGPSVAEIPCLSGSQHHVYTVESPVRVPDSCRIIKTVAIPFAYSSYLSDSSFGLGLTWELPEPVDSSFHSKAGWSHLAQKKVLMIGGIVLLAAAAVLMSVKILRAKIVDSHGEKENQFTEELIAAQHKSPMHQSC
;
A
#
# COMPACT_ATOMS: atom_id res chain seq x y z
N MET A 1 -10.04 -35.84 23.10
CA MET A 1 -10.54 -35.16 21.88
C MET A 1 -10.38 -36.11 20.71
N ASN A 2 -11.48 -36.45 20.02
CA ASN A 2 -11.44 -37.31 18.84
C ASN A 2 -10.65 -36.62 17.72
N THR A 3 -9.91 -37.36 16.90
CA THR A 3 -9.13 -36.83 15.77
C THR A 3 -9.96 -35.94 14.85
N SER A 4 -11.23 -36.29 14.63
CA SER A 4 -12.22 -35.48 13.90
C SER A 4 -12.43 -34.07 14.49
N SER A 5 -12.47 -33.96 15.83
CA SER A 5 -12.62 -32.67 16.52
C SER A 5 -11.37 -31.80 16.39
N PHE A 6 -10.18 -32.40 16.32
CA PHE A 6 -8.92 -31.67 16.10
C PHE A 6 -8.83 -31.11 14.68
N PHE A 7 -9.26 -31.87 13.67
CA PHE A 7 -9.31 -31.39 12.27
C PHE A 7 -10.30 -30.24 12.09
N LEU A 8 -11.48 -30.30 12.72
CA LEU A 8 -12.45 -29.21 12.66
C LEU A 8 -11.92 -27.94 13.34
N LEU A 9 -11.19 -28.07 14.45
CA LEU A 9 -10.54 -26.95 15.14
C LEU A 9 -9.42 -26.32 14.30
N LEU A 10 -8.61 -27.14 13.62
CA LEU A 10 -7.58 -26.68 12.69
C LEU A 10 -8.20 -25.98 11.47
N LEU A 11 -9.27 -26.54 10.90
CA LEU A 11 -9.97 -25.94 9.78
C LEU A 11 -10.61 -24.60 10.17
N SER A 12 -11.25 -24.53 11.34
CA SER A 12 -11.79 -23.27 11.86
C SER A 12 -10.69 -22.24 12.12
N LEU A 13 -9.54 -22.65 12.66
CA LEU A 13 -8.41 -21.75 12.92
C LEU A 13 -7.84 -21.21 11.59
N VAL A 14 -7.71 -22.05 10.57
CA VAL A 14 -7.24 -21.63 9.23
C VAL A 14 -8.24 -20.69 8.56
N LEU A 15 -9.55 -20.96 8.66
CA LEU A 15 -10.62 -20.09 8.14
C LEU A 15 -10.62 -18.72 8.84
N SER A 16 -10.43 -18.69 10.16
CA SER A 16 -10.30 -17.45 10.93
C SER A 16 -9.03 -16.66 10.59
N ILE A 17 -7.92 -17.34 10.28
CA ILE A 17 -6.68 -16.66 9.85
C ILE A 17 -6.81 -16.11 8.42
N SER A 18 -7.56 -16.77 7.53
CA SER A 18 -7.82 -16.25 6.17
C SER A 18 -8.70 -15.00 6.15
N GLU A 19 -9.64 -14.85 7.10
CA GLU A 19 -10.41 -13.60 7.24
C GLU A 19 -9.60 -12.45 7.86
N ALA A 20 -8.50 -12.76 8.55
CA ALA A 20 -7.70 -11.76 9.27
C ALA A 20 -6.64 -11.03 8.41
N PHE A 21 -6.49 -11.32 7.11
CA PHE A 21 -5.38 -10.79 6.29
C PHE A 21 -5.77 -10.24 4.91
N GLU A 22 -7.04 -9.92 4.69
CA GLU A 22 -7.44 -9.06 3.58
C GLU A 22 -7.99 -7.77 4.18
N ALA A 23 -7.12 -6.86 4.63
CA ALA A 23 -7.61 -5.53 4.95
C ALA A 23 -8.06 -4.92 3.63
N SER A 24 -9.37 -4.95 3.41
CA SER A 24 -10.01 -4.23 2.33
C SER A 24 -9.56 -2.77 2.43
N CYS A 25 -9.06 -2.24 1.32
CA CYS A 25 -8.74 -0.83 1.20
C CYS A 25 -9.93 -0.15 0.54
N PRO A 26 -10.94 0.27 1.33
CA PRO A 26 -12.11 0.93 0.76
C PRO A 26 -11.67 2.19 0.03
N PRO A 27 -12.32 2.53 -1.11
CA PRO A 27 -12.09 3.79 -1.78
C PRO A 27 -12.27 4.95 -0.80
N ALA A 28 -11.29 5.85 -0.76
CA ALA A 28 -11.28 6.98 0.16
C ALA A 28 -11.21 8.30 -0.61
N LYS A 29 -11.88 9.33 -0.11
CA LYS A 29 -11.87 10.70 -0.67
C LYS A 29 -12.19 11.72 0.40
N CYS A 30 -11.74 12.96 0.21
CA CYS A 30 -12.10 14.08 1.08
C CYS A 30 -13.33 14.82 0.53
N GLY A 31 -14.42 14.85 1.30
CA GLY A 31 -15.66 15.53 0.92
C GLY A 31 -16.42 14.86 -0.25
N HIS A 32 -17.60 15.39 -0.56
CA HIS A 32 -18.49 14.79 -1.56
C HIS A 32 -17.90 14.89 -2.99
N GLY A 33 -17.29 16.03 -3.32
CA GLY A 33 -16.67 16.32 -4.61
C GLY A 33 -15.18 15.97 -4.73
N GLY A 34 -14.58 15.32 -3.73
CA GLY A 34 -13.17 14.92 -3.78
C GLY A 34 -12.91 13.79 -4.77
N PHE A 35 -11.66 13.70 -5.22
CA PHE A 35 -11.18 12.60 -6.05
C PHE A 35 -10.87 11.35 -5.22
N VAL A 36 -10.93 10.18 -5.87
CA VAL A 36 -10.63 8.89 -5.23
C VAL A 36 -9.13 8.75 -5.03
N ILE A 37 -8.75 8.45 -3.79
CA ILE A 37 -7.38 8.19 -3.36
C ILE A 37 -7.09 6.69 -3.51
N LYS A 38 -5.97 6.39 -4.16
CA LYS A 38 -5.50 5.05 -4.48
C LYS A 38 -4.03 4.95 -4.10
N PHE A 39 -3.55 3.71 -3.98
CA PHE A 39 -2.13 3.41 -3.82
C PHE A 39 -1.26 4.17 -4.84
N PRO A 40 -0.10 4.73 -4.44
CA PRO A 40 0.55 4.61 -3.12
C PRO A 40 0.00 5.52 -2.03
N PHE A 41 -0.88 6.45 -2.37
CA PHE A 41 -1.47 7.37 -1.42
C PHE A 41 -2.54 6.69 -0.57
N ARG A 42 -2.65 7.15 0.67
CA ARG A 42 -3.75 6.76 1.56
C ARG A 42 -4.24 7.94 2.38
N LEU A 43 -5.50 7.90 2.80
CA LEU A 43 -5.98 8.79 3.86
C LEU A 43 -5.58 8.22 5.22
N LYS A 44 -4.61 8.85 5.88
CA LYS A 44 -4.04 8.35 7.16
C LYS A 44 -5.10 8.10 8.23
N THR A 45 -6.17 8.89 8.24
CA THR A 45 -7.27 8.81 9.21
C THR A 45 -8.37 7.80 8.86
N HIS A 46 -8.46 7.35 7.61
CA HIS A 46 -9.58 6.52 7.13
C HIS A 46 -9.14 5.16 6.57
N GLN A 47 -7.86 5.01 6.21
CA GLN A 47 -7.33 3.82 5.58
C GLN A 47 -6.18 3.22 6.41
N PRO A 48 -6.16 1.89 6.61
CA PRO A 48 -5.04 1.18 7.24
C PRO A 48 -3.69 1.47 6.56
N LEU A 49 -2.59 1.21 7.27
CA LEU A 49 -1.21 1.44 6.78
C LEU A 49 -0.93 0.74 5.45
N GLN A 50 -1.40 -0.50 5.32
CA GLN A 50 -1.23 -1.32 4.11
C GLN A 50 -1.98 -0.83 2.86
N CYS A 51 -2.84 0.19 2.97
CA CYS A 51 -3.54 0.77 1.83
C CYS A 51 -2.72 1.84 1.09
N GLY A 52 -1.62 2.28 1.69
CA GLY A 52 -0.61 3.11 1.04
C GLY A 52 0.74 2.43 1.10
N ASP A 53 1.77 3.11 0.60
CA ASP A 53 3.15 2.62 0.67
C ASP A 53 3.80 2.90 2.04
N GLY A 54 3.18 2.36 3.11
CA GLY A 54 3.67 2.48 4.48
C GLY A 54 3.84 3.93 4.97
N ASP A 55 4.80 4.14 5.88
CA ASP A 55 5.17 5.46 6.41
C ASP A 55 6.16 6.20 5.49
N GLN A 56 6.21 5.86 4.19
CA GLN A 56 7.12 6.48 3.21
C GLN A 56 6.68 7.86 2.73
N GLY A 57 5.80 8.57 3.46
CA GLY A 57 5.42 9.95 3.14
C GLY A 57 4.27 10.10 2.13
N PHE A 58 3.55 9.03 1.78
CA PHE A 58 2.35 9.08 0.93
C PHE A 58 1.03 9.31 1.70
N ASP A 59 1.14 9.73 2.96
CA ASP A 59 -0.01 10.00 3.82
C ASP A 59 -0.70 11.31 3.43
N LEU A 60 -1.99 11.20 3.13
CA LEU A 60 -2.89 12.32 2.88
C LEU A 60 -3.86 12.52 4.05
N PHE A 61 -4.32 13.75 4.21
CA PHE A 61 -5.27 14.15 5.24
C PHE A 61 -6.42 14.94 4.63
N CYS A 62 -7.57 14.97 5.31
CA CYS A 62 -8.68 15.85 4.96
C CYS A 62 -8.70 17.06 5.88
N ARG A 63 -8.75 18.27 5.30
CA ARG A 63 -8.94 19.53 6.02
C ARG A 63 -9.98 20.36 5.30
N ASN A 64 -11.10 20.66 5.97
CA ASN A 64 -12.19 21.46 5.40
C ASN A 64 -12.66 20.98 4.01
N ASN A 65 -12.83 19.67 3.83
CA ASN A 65 -13.14 19.00 2.56
C ASN A 65 -12.03 19.02 1.48
N SER A 66 -10.87 19.65 1.73
CA SER A 66 -9.70 19.58 0.86
C SER A 66 -8.78 18.43 1.26
N THR A 67 -8.17 17.79 0.27
CA THR A 67 -7.08 16.83 0.47
C THR A 67 -5.78 17.59 0.68
N VAL A 68 -4.99 17.23 1.69
CA VAL A 68 -3.70 17.86 1.99
C VAL A 68 -2.61 16.81 2.20
N ILE A 69 -1.39 17.17 1.86
CA ILE A 69 -0.17 16.41 2.12
C ILE A 69 0.77 17.24 2.99
N HIS A 70 1.44 16.60 3.96
CA HIS A 70 2.35 17.27 4.89
C HIS A 70 3.81 17.02 4.51
N PHE A 71 4.57 18.09 4.31
CA PHE A 71 6.02 18.04 4.09
C PHE A 71 6.76 18.55 5.34
N PRO A 72 7.60 17.74 6.01
CA PRO A 72 8.28 18.16 7.24
C PRO A 72 9.12 19.45 7.13
N SER A 73 9.68 19.74 5.94
CA SER A 73 10.52 20.92 5.72
C SER A 73 9.75 22.22 5.47
N TYR A 74 8.45 22.15 5.15
CA TYR A 74 7.66 23.31 4.72
C TYR A 74 6.32 23.41 5.44
N GLY A 75 5.59 22.31 5.54
CA GLY A 75 4.25 22.24 6.12
C GLY A 75 3.25 21.62 5.14
N ASP A 76 1.98 22.01 5.30
CA ASP A 76 0.89 21.43 4.54
C ASP A 76 0.71 22.10 3.18
N LEU A 77 0.58 21.28 2.14
CA LEU A 77 0.20 21.68 0.80
C LEU A 77 -1.14 21.03 0.42
N VAL A 78 -1.97 21.77 -0.32
CA VAL A 78 -3.25 21.26 -0.80
C VAL A 78 -2.99 20.41 -2.04
N VAL A 79 -3.57 19.21 -2.08
CA VAL A 79 -3.55 18.36 -3.26
C VAL A 79 -4.70 18.75 -4.17
N GLU A 80 -4.38 19.37 -5.30
CA GLU A 80 -5.36 19.73 -6.32
C GLU A 80 -5.82 18.49 -7.09
N SER A 81 -4.86 17.70 -7.55
CA SER A 81 -5.15 16.48 -8.30
C SER A 81 -3.99 15.48 -8.24
N ILE A 82 -4.34 14.19 -8.43
CA ILE A 82 -3.39 13.09 -8.55
C ILE A 82 -3.69 12.37 -9.87
N SER A 83 -2.72 12.39 -10.78
CA SER A 83 -2.76 11.64 -12.03
C SER A 83 -1.91 10.38 -11.89
N TYR A 84 -2.55 9.24 -11.65
CA TYR A 84 -1.86 7.97 -11.41
C TYR A 84 -1.16 7.44 -12.68
N ASP A 85 -1.76 7.63 -13.86
CA ASP A 85 -1.21 7.12 -15.13
C ASP A 85 0.10 7.81 -15.52
N THR A 86 0.26 9.08 -15.13
CA THR A 86 1.46 9.89 -15.39
C THR A 86 2.30 10.13 -14.15
N MET A 87 1.92 9.54 -13.00
CA MET A 87 2.56 9.74 -11.70
C MET A 87 2.73 11.22 -11.34
N LYS A 88 1.71 12.06 -11.60
CA LYS A 88 1.78 13.51 -11.34
C LYS A 88 0.93 13.91 -10.13
N LEU A 89 1.54 14.60 -9.18
CA LEU A 89 0.91 15.19 -8.01
C LEU A 89 0.91 16.71 -8.18
N ASN A 90 -0.27 17.29 -8.41
CA ASN A 90 -0.41 18.74 -8.51
C ASN A 90 -0.76 19.31 -7.13
N LEU A 91 0.06 20.24 -6.67
CA LEU A 91 -0.05 20.86 -5.36
C LEU A 91 -0.32 22.36 -5.46
N LEU A 92 -1.05 22.86 -4.47
CA LEU A 92 -1.30 24.28 -4.26
C LEU A 92 -0.76 24.68 -2.90
N ASP A 93 -0.13 25.86 -2.87
CA ASP A 93 0.26 26.50 -1.62
C ASP A 93 -0.94 27.25 -1.04
N PRO A 94 -1.37 26.98 0.20
CA PRO A 94 -2.50 27.68 0.83
C PRO A 94 -2.29 29.19 0.95
N LYS A 95 -1.04 29.67 0.97
CA LYS A 95 -0.70 31.10 0.97
C LYS A 95 -0.66 31.72 -0.43
N ASN A 96 -0.93 30.94 -1.47
CA ASN A 96 -0.86 31.33 -2.87
C ASN A 96 0.54 31.87 -3.28
N CYS A 97 1.61 31.28 -2.74
CA CYS A 97 2.99 31.67 -3.01
C CYS A 97 3.90 30.46 -3.32
N VAL A 98 3.73 29.88 -4.51
CA VAL A 98 4.52 28.70 -4.95
C VAL A 98 6.03 28.92 -4.90
N HIS A 99 6.51 30.14 -5.15
CA HIS A 99 7.93 30.46 -5.04
C HIS A 99 8.46 30.44 -3.60
N GLU A 100 7.63 30.72 -2.59
CA GLU A 100 7.98 30.49 -1.19
C GLU A 100 8.17 28.98 -0.92
N VAL A 101 7.33 28.14 -1.53
CA VAL A 101 7.48 26.68 -1.44
C VAL A 101 8.80 26.25 -2.05
N PHE A 102 9.09 26.64 -3.29
CA PHE A 102 10.33 26.27 -3.98
C PHE A 102 11.61 26.68 -3.23
N LEU A 103 11.59 27.81 -2.51
CA LEU A 103 12.73 28.27 -1.71
C LEU A 103 13.01 27.40 -0.48
N ASN A 104 11.97 26.81 0.11
CA ASN A 104 11.99 26.25 1.45
C ASN A 104 11.69 24.74 1.52
N LEU A 105 11.02 24.18 0.50
CA LEU A 105 10.71 22.76 0.41
C LEU A 105 11.98 21.95 0.15
N ASN A 106 12.23 20.98 1.02
CA ASN A 106 13.29 19.99 0.87
C ASN A 106 12.66 18.62 0.66
N LEU A 107 12.81 18.08 -0.54
CA LEU A 107 12.26 16.79 -0.93
C LEU A 107 13.17 15.60 -0.61
N SER A 108 14.41 15.83 -0.16
CA SER A 108 15.46 14.79 0.00
C SER A 108 15.08 13.67 0.96
N LEU A 109 14.14 13.91 1.88
CA LEU A 109 13.64 12.92 2.86
C LEU A 109 12.22 12.46 2.54
N THR A 110 11.80 12.61 1.29
CA THR A 110 10.45 12.26 0.82
C THR A 110 10.58 11.43 -0.46
N PRO A 111 9.56 10.65 -0.84
CA PRO A 111 9.59 9.84 -2.07
C PRO A 111 9.34 10.70 -3.33
N PHE A 112 9.17 12.01 -3.16
CA PHE A 112 8.78 12.91 -4.22
C PHE A 112 9.99 13.61 -4.83
N HIS A 113 9.89 13.85 -6.12
CA HIS A 113 10.79 14.72 -6.87
C HIS A 113 9.98 15.64 -7.77
N TYR A 114 10.57 16.72 -8.26
CA TYR A 114 9.87 17.63 -9.16
C TYR A 114 9.52 16.92 -10.47
N TYR A 115 8.27 17.11 -10.94
CA TYR A 115 7.77 16.51 -12.18
C TYR A 115 8.49 17.05 -13.43
N PHE A 116 8.91 18.30 -13.37
CA PHE A 116 9.55 19.01 -14.47
C PHE A 116 11.06 19.10 -14.28
N VAL A 117 11.78 19.26 -15.39
CA VAL A 117 13.24 19.42 -15.42
C VAL A 117 13.66 20.65 -14.62
N LEU A 118 14.66 20.47 -13.77
CA LEU A 118 15.16 21.52 -12.89
C LEU A 118 16.28 22.31 -13.55
N LYS A 119 16.30 23.61 -13.25
CA LYS A 119 17.44 24.48 -13.51
C LYS A 119 17.77 25.27 -12.26
N ASN A 120 18.99 25.77 -12.17
CA ASN A 120 19.39 26.61 -11.06
C ASN A 120 18.83 28.02 -11.26
N TYR A 121 18.02 28.47 -10.31
CA TYR A 121 17.52 29.83 -10.26
C TYR A 121 18.01 30.52 -9.01
N THR A 122 18.46 31.76 -9.17
CA THR A 122 18.91 32.62 -8.08
C THR A 122 17.78 33.56 -7.70
N TYR A 123 17.36 33.48 -6.45
CA TYR A 123 16.47 34.45 -5.83
C TYR A 123 17.29 35.59 -5.24
N PHE A 124 16.84 36.82 -5.46
CA PHE A 124 17.47 38.00 -4.89
C PHE A 124 16.41 39.04 -4.51
N ASN A 125 16.74 39.82 -3.48
CA ASN A 125 15.93 40.90 -2.95
C ASN A 125 16.61 42.24 -3.27
N CYS A 126 15.88 43.16 -3.88
CA CYS A 126 16.35 44.49 -4.23
C CYS A 126 15.65 45.57 -3.42
N SER A 127 16.39 46.64 -3.09
CA SER A 127 15.82 47.84 -2.45
C SER A 127 15.03 48.72 -3.43
N VAL A 128 15.22 48.54 -4.73
CA VAL A 128 14.49 49.24 -5.79
C VAL A 128 14.00 48.24 -6.83
N SER A 129 12.84 48.50 -7.41
CA SER A 129 12.28 47.68 -8.48
C SER A 129 13.16 47.71 -9.73
N LEU A 130 13.40 46.54 -10.33
CA LEU A 130 14.19 46.39 -11.56
C LEU A 130 13.42 46.76 -12.85
N GLY A 131 12.18 47.23 -12.70
CA GLY A 131 11.33 47.62 -13.83
C GLY A 131 10.56 46.46 -14.46
N PRO A 132 9.76 46.73 -15.50
CA PRO A 132 8.77 45.79 -16.03
C PRO A 132 9.39 44.62 -16.83
N SER A 133 10.67 44.71 -17.20
CA SER A 133 11.37 43.67 -17.95
C SER A 133 11.67 42.42 -17.12
N VAL A 134 11.63 42.51 -15.78
CA VAL A 134 11.84 41.39 -14.87
C VAL A 134 10.60 41.23 -14.00
N ALA A 135 9.96 40.07 -14.09
CA ALA A 135 8.75 39.81 -13.32
C ALA A 135 9.08 39.68 -11.83
N GLU A 136 8.56 40.62 -11.04
CA GLU A 136 8.64 40.61 -9.58
C GLU A 136 7.70 39.56 -9.00
N ILE A 137 8.14 38.83 -7.97
CA ILE A 137 7.35 37.82 -7.27
C ILE A 137 6.49 38.52 -6.22
N PRO A 138 5.18 38.73 -6.44
CA PRO A 138 4.40 39.66 -5.61
C PRO A 138 4.25 39.18 -4.17
N CYS A 139 4.08 37.87 -3.96
CA CYS A 139 3.88 37.29 -2.64
C CYS A 139 5.14 37.24 -1.76
N LEU A 140 6.33 37.43 -2.34
CA LEU A 140 7.59 37.58 -1.60
C LEU A 140 8.05 39.04 -1.54
N SER A 141 7.35 39.94 -2.22
CA SER A 141 7.71 41.35 -2.34
C SER A 141 6.79 42.23 -1.47
N GLY A 142 7.20 43.47 -1.27
CA GLY A 142 6.54 44.41 -0.37
C GLY A 142 6.83 45.85 -0.76
N SER A 143 6.59 46.79 0.16
CA SER A 143 6.73 48.22 -0.14
C SER A 143 8.17 48.72 -0.27
N GLN A 144 9.14 48.02 0.33
CA GLN A 144 10.56 48.40 0.35
C GLN A 144 11.50 47.26 -0.05
N HIS A 145 10.94 46.14 -0.52
CA HIS A 145 11.70 44.97 -0.91
C HIS A 145 11.07 44.33 -2.14
N HIS A 146 11.88 44.08 -3.16
CA HIS A 146 11.44 43.57 -4.45
C HIS A 146 12.17 42.26 -4.73
N VAL A 147 11.42 41.16 -4.80
CA VAL A 147 12.00 39.82 -4.93
C VAL A 147 11.81 39.31 -6.34
N TYR A 148 12.90 38.77 -6.88
CA TYR A 148 12.95 38.23 -8.23
C TYR A 148 13.58 36.85 -8.24
N THR A 149 13.37 36.13 -9.34
CA THR A 149 14.04 34.85 -9.64
C THR A 149 14.54 34.86 -11.07
N VAL A 150 15.82 34.54 -11.26
CA VAL A 150 16.48 34.54 -12.58
C VAL A 150 17.34 33.29 -12.71
N GLU A 151 17.41 32.73 -13.92
CA GLU A 151 18.23 31.56 -14.21
C GLU A 151 19.72 31.87 -13.95
N SER A 152 20.40 30.97 -13.25
CA SER A 152 21.80 31.09 -12.86
C SER A 152 22.72 30.56 -13.98
N PRO A 153 23.90 31.16 -14.22
CA PRO A 153 24.50 32.28 -13.48
C PRO A 153 23.91 33.65 -13.88
N VAL A 154 23.78 34.54 -12.90
CA VAL A 154 23.29 35.91 -13.09
C VAL A 154 24.21 36.91 -12.41
N ARG A 155 24.43 38.07 -13.03
CA ARG A 155 25.08 39.21 -12.38
C ARG A 155 24.01 39.95 -11.58
N VAL A 156 24.19 40.01 -10.26
CA VAL A 156 23.24 40.63 -9.36
C VAL A 156 23.50 42.13 -9.31
N PRO A 157 22.49 43.00 -9.55
CA PRO A 157 22.66 44.45 -9.46
C PRO A 157 23.08 44.90 -8.05
N ASP A 158 23.75 46.05 -7.93
CA ASP A 158 24.24 46.56 -6.64
C ASP A 158 23.12 46.87 -5.63
N SER A 159 21.91 47.18 -6.12
CA SER A 159 20.72 47.38 -5.30
C SER A 159 20.15 46.07 -4.73
N CYS A 160 20.67 44.93 -5.14
CA CYS A 160 20.12 43.61 -4.86
C CYS A 160 21.08 42.75 -4.02
N ARG A 161 20.51 41.84 -3.23
CA ARG A 161 21.22 40.84 -2.44
C ARG A 161 20.67 39.46 -2.73
N ILE A 162 21.56 38.49 -2.92
CA ILE A 162 21.17 37.09 -3.12
C ILE A 162 20.50 36.59 -1.85
N ILE A 163 19.32 35.99 -2.01
CA ILE A 163 18.63 35.25 -0.96
C ILE A 163 19.15 33.82 -0.96
N LYS A 164 18.98 33.12 -2.08
CA LYS A 164 19.31 31.70 -2.22
C LYS A 164 19.35 31.30 -3.69
N THR A 165 20.17 30.32 -4.04
CA THR A 165 20.09 29.61 -5.34
C THR A 165 19.48 28.24 -5.09
N VAL A 166 18.46 27.87 -5.86
CA VAL A 166 17.76 26.59 -5.76
C VAL A 166 17.51 25.99 -7.14
N ALA A 167 17.49 24.67 -7.22
CA ALA A 167 17.14 23.95 -8.43
C ALA A 167 15.60 23.81 -8.50
N ILE A 168 14.97 24.54 -9.42
CA ILE A 168 13.49 24.59 -9.57
C ILE A 168 13.11 24.53 -11.06
N PRO A 169 11.86 24.20 -11.39
CA PRO A 169 11.48 24.00 -12.80
C PRO A 169 11.40 25.27 -13.66
N PHE A 170 11.05 26.41 -13.07
CA PHE A 170 10.81 27.65 -13.81
C PHE A 170 11.02 28.90 -12.94
N ALA A 171 11.39 30.00 -13.61
CA ALA A 171 11.31 31.34 -13.04
C ALA A 171 9.85 31.78 -12.87
N TYR A 172 9.64 32.82 -12.07
CA TYR A 172 8.35 33.42 -11.89
C TYR A 172 7.83 34.00 -13.20
N SER A 173 6.56 33.75 -13.47
CA SER A 173 5.82 34.28 -14.60
C SER A 173 4.39 34.55 -14.15
N SER A 174 3.89 35.75 -14.45
CA SER A 174 2.49 36.13 -14.19
C SER A 174 1.49 35.29 -15.00
N TYR A 175 1.93 34.66 -16.09
CA TYR A 175 1.09 33.73 -16.87
C TYR A 175 0.98 32.34 -16.24
N LEU A 176 1.92 31.98 -15.36
CA LEU A 176 1.95 30.69 -14.67
C LEU A 176 1.47 30.80 -13.22
N SER A 177 1.07 32.00 -12.77
CA SER A 177 0.63 32.26 -11.40
C SER A 177 -0.82 31.88 -11.13
N ASP A 178 -1.57 31.43 -12.14
CA ASP A 178 -2.96 30.96 -11.99
C ASP A 178 -3.06 29.50 -11.50
N SER A 179 -1.93 28.89 -11.14
CA SER A 179 -1.80 27.50 -10.67
C SER A 179 -1.95 26.42 -11.73
N SER A 180 -2.23 26.76 -12.99
CA SER A 180 -2.39 25.77 -14.09
C SER A 180 -1.10 24.98 -14.38
N PHE A 181 0.05 25.61 -14.16
CA PHE A 181 1.39 25.02 -14.19
C PHE A 181 2.02 24.96 -12.79
N GLY A 182 1.20 24.75 -11.76
CA GLY A 182 1.57 24.81 -10.35
C GLY A 182 2.67 23.83 -9.92
N LEU A 183 2.84 23.73 -8.61
CA LEU A 183 3.83 22.85 -7.96
C LEU A 183 3.55 21.38 -8.28
N GLY A 184 4.18 20.88 -9.33
CA GLY A 184 4.07 19.50 -9.80
C GLY A 184 5.19 18.64 -9.24
N LEU A 185 4.82 17.62 -8.48
CA LEU A 185 5.72 16.56 -8.04
C LEU A 185 5.38 15.25 -8.74
N THR A 186 6.34 14.34 -8.74
CA THR A 186 6.19 12.94 -9.16
C THR A 186 6.77 12.06 -8.06
N TRP A 187 6.47 10.78 -8.13
CA TRP A 187 6.99 9.78 -7.21
C TRP A 187 7.41 8.54 -7.99
N GLU A 188 8.41 7.83 -7.48
CA GLU A 188 8.76 6.49 -7.93
C GLU A 188 8.40 5.51 -6.82
N LEU A 189 7.84 4.37 -7.19
CA LEU A 189 7.67 3.27 -6.26
C LEU A 189 9.01 2.53 -6.18
N PRO A 190 9.49 2.17 -4.98
CA PRO A 190 10.65 1.27 -4.86
C PRO A 190 10.36 0.00 -5.65
N GLU A 191 11.25 -0.36 -6.58
CA GLU A 191 11.14 -1.67 -7.23
C GLU A 191 11.23 -2.75 -6.14
N PRO A 192 10.34 -3.75 -6.13
CA PRO A 192 10.47 -4.88 -5.22
C PRO A 192 11.82 -5.55 -5.46
N VAL A 193 12.71 -5.51 -4.46
CA VAL A 193 14.00 -6.21 -4.51
C VAL A 193 13.71 -7.71 -4.68
N ASP A 194 14.23 -8.26 -5.78
CA ASP A 194 14.10 -9.62 -6.32
C ASP A 194 12.82 -9.97 -7.11
N SER A 195 12.82 -9.69 -8.42
CA SER A 195 13.26 -10.70 -9.41
C SER A 195 13.15 -10.16 -10.84
N SER A 196 14.26 -10.24 -11.57
CA SER A 196 14.35 -9.97 -13.00
C SER A 196 13.39 -10.85 -13.81
N PHE A 197 12.30 -10.28 -14.32
CA PHE A 197 11.75 -10.67 -15.62
C PHE A 197 10.90 -9.54 -16.23
N HIS A 198 11.19 -9.26 -17.50
CA HIS A 198 10.53 -8.25 -18.31
C HIS A 198 9.00 -8.42 -18.35
N SER A 199 8.31 -7.29 -18.16
CA SER A 199 6.99 -6.93 -18.71
C SER A 199 5.76 -7.76 -18.34
N LYS A 200 4.76 -7.04 -17.81
CA LYS A 200 3.32 -7.38 -17.73
C LYS A 200 2.99 -8.68 -16.98
N ALA A 201 2.83 -8.60 -15.65
CA ALA A 201 1.71 -9.23 -14.92
C ALA A 201 1.89 -9.11 -13.39
N GLY A 202 1.47 -7.98 -12.80
CA GLY A 202 1.39 -7.82 -11.34
C GLY A 202 0.25 -8.60 -10.67
N TRP A 203 -0.59 -9.32 -11.44
CA TRP A 203 -1.74 -10.06 -10.90
C TRP A 203 -1.64 -11.59 -10.99
N SER A 204 -0.68 -12.17 -11.72
CA SER A 204 -0.60 -13.62 -11.91
C SER A 204 0.25 -14.34 -10.87
N HIS A 205 1.32 -13.71 -10.38
CA HIS A 205 2.35 -14.42 -9.61
C HIS A 205 1.91 -14.76 -8.17
N LEU A 206 1.10 -13.90 -7.55
CA LEU A 206 0.52 -14.15 -6.22
C LEU A 206 -0.59 -15.20 -6.29
N ALA A 207 -1.36 -15.23 -7.37
CA ALA A 207 -2.38 -16.24 -7.61
C ALA A 207 -1.76 -17.64 -7.80
N GLN A 208 -0.65 -17.74 -8.56
CA GLN A 208 0.02 -19.03 -8.78
C GLN A 208 0.65 -19.63 -7.51
N LYS A 209 1.30 -18.80 -6.66
CA LYS A 209 1.83 -19.27 -5.36
C LYS A 209 0.71 -19.68 -4.39
N LYS A 210 -0.44 -18.98 -4.40
CA LYS A 210 -1.63 -19.34 -3.60
C LYS A 210 -2.23 -20.69 -4.03
N VAL A 211 -2.33 -20.97 -5.34
CA VAL A 211 -2.86 -22.24 -5.87
C VAL A 211 -1.99 -23.44 -5.48
N LEU A 212 -0.66 -23.29 -5.52
CA LEU A 212 0.28 -24.33 -5.10
C LEU A 212 0.18 -24.67 -3.61
N MET A 213 0.05 -23.65 -2.75
CA MET A 213 -0.11 -23.84 -1.30
C MET A 213 -1.46 -24.48 -0.95
N ILE A 214 -2.55 -24.02 -1.58
CA ILE A 214 -3.89 -24.60 -1.39
C ILE A 214 -3.92 -26.06 -1.89
N GLY A 215 -3.31 -26.34 -3.04
CA GLY A 215 -3.20 -27.70 -3.58
C GLY A 215 -2.45 -28.65 -2.64
N GLY A 216 -1.36 -28.21 -2.01
CA GLY A 216 -0.62 -28.99 -1.03
C GLY A 216 -1.44 -29.32 0.23
N ILE A 217 -2.22 -28.38 0.73
CA ILE A 217 -3.08 -28.57 1.90
C ILE A 217 -4.23 -29.56 1.59
N VAL A 218 -4.85 -29.44 0.42
CA VAL A 218 -5.91 -30.37 -0.02
C VAL A 218 -5.37 -31.79 -0.18
N LEU A 219 -4.16 -31.95 -0.72
CA LEU A 219 -3.52 -33.26 -0.86
C LEU A 219 -3.23 -33.92 0.50
N LEU A 220 -2.73 -33.14 1.47
CA LEU A 220 -2.48 -33.63 2.83
C LEU A 220 -3.78 -34.03 3.54
N ALA A 221 -4.85 -33.25 3.37
CA ALA A 221 -6.17 -33.57 3.91
C ALA A 221 -6.74 -34.86 3.31
N ALA A 222 -6.63 -35.03 1.98
CA ALA A 222 -7.08 -36.25 1.30
C ALA A 222 -6.31 -37.50 1.78
N ALA A 223 -4.99 -37.39 1.96
CA ALA A 223 -4.17 -38.47 2.48
C ALA A 223 -4.57 -38.87 3.91
N ALA A 224 -4.83 -37.89 4.78
CA ALA A 224 -5.30 -38.14 6.15
C ALA A 224 -6.68 -38.82 6.20
N VAL A 225 -7.60 -38.45 5.29
CA VAL A 225 -8.92 -39.10 5.16
C VAL A 225 -8.76 -40.55 4.68
N LEU A 226 -7.90 -40.82 3.71
CA LEU A 226 -7.64 -42.19 3.26
C LEU A 226 -7.05 -43.06 4.37
N MET A 227 -6.14 -42.50 5.18
CA MET A 227 -5.57 -43.20 6.33
C MET A 227 -6.60 -43.46 7.42
N SER A 228 -7.49 -42.51 7.73
CA SER A 228 -8.54 -42.70 8.72
C SER A 228 -9.60 -43.72 8.27
N VAL A 229 -9.96 -43.72 6.98
CA VAL A 229 -10.84 -44.74 6.38
C VAL A 229 -10.20 -46.13 6.42
N LYS A 230 -8.89 -46.24 6.14
CA LYS A 230 -8.16 -47.51 6.26
C LYS A 230 -8.15 -48.03 7.69
N ILE A 231 -7.88 -47.17 8.67
CA ILE A 231 -7.91 -47.52 10.10
C ILE A 231 -9.33 -47.94 10.52
N LEU A 232 -10.36 -47.25 10.03
CA LEU A 232 -11.76 -47.60 10.33
C LEU A 232 -12.14 -48.95 9.73
N ARG A 233 -11.76 -49.21 8.47
CA ARG A 233 -12.00 -50.52 7.82
C ARG A 233 -11.25 -51.64 8.54
N ALA A 234 -10.00 -51.43 8.94
CA ALA A 234 -9.24 -52.41 9.71
C ALA A 234 -9.93 -52.74 11.04
N LYS A 235 -10.40 -51.72 11.78
CA LYS A 235 -11.17 -51.93 13.01
C LYS A 235 -12.49 -52.66 12.78
N ILE A 236 -13.17 -52.40 11.66
CA ILE A 236 -14.42 -53.09 11.32
C ILE A 236 -14.13 -54.56 10.99
N VAL A 237 -13.07 -54.86 10.24
CA VAL A 237 -12.65 -56.22 9.91
C VAL A 237 -12.23 -56.99 11.16
N ASP A 238 -11.45 -56.38 12.06
CA ASP A 238 -11.11 -56.98 13.36
C ASP A 238 -12.37 -57.26 14.19
N SER A 239 -13.32 -56.31 14.22
CA SER A 239 -14.59 -56.51 14.95
C SER A 239 -15.49 -57.59 14.35
N HIS A 240 -15.34 -57.88 13.05
CA HIS A 240 -16.08 -58.93 12.37
C HIS A 240 -15.41 -60.30 12.58
N GLY A 241 -14.08 -60.37 12.50
CA GLY A 241 -13.32 -61.58 12.80
C GLY A 241 -13.47 -62.03 14.26
N GLU A 242 -13.55 -61.08 15.20
CA GLU A 242 -13.77 -61.39 16.62
C GLU A 242 -15.18 -61.94 16.87
N LYS A 243 -16.20 -61.42 16.17
CA LYS A 243 -17.58 -61.95 16.22
C LYS A 243 -17.71 -63.32 15.57
N GLU A 244 -16.99 -63.57 14.48
CA GLU A 244 -17.01 -64.86 13.77
C GLU A 244 -16.32 -65.95 14.59
N ASN A 245 -15.21 -65.61 15.26
CA ASN A 245 -14.50 -66.51 16.18
C ASN A 245 -15.36 -66.87 17.40
N GLN A 246 -16.10 -65.90 17.96
CA GLN A 246 -16.97 -66.14 19.11
C GLN A 246 -18.19 -67.00 18.75
N PHE A 247 -18.76 -66.83 17.54
CA PHE A 247 -19.84 -67.67 17.04
C PHE A 247 -19.37 -69.11 16.74
N THR A 248 -18.12 -69.26 16.28
CA THR A 248 -17.52 -70.57 15.99
C THR A 248 -17.21 -71.35 17.28
N GLU A 249 -16.70 -70.67 18.32
CA GLU A 249 -16.51 -71.23 19.67
C GLU A 249 -17.85 -71.69 20.30
N GLU A 250 -18.92 -70.90 20.18
CA GLU A 250 -20.26 -71.30 20.68
C GLU A 250 -20.83 -72.51 19.95
N LEU A 251 -20.61 -72.64 18.63
CA LEU A 251 -21.04 -73.81 17.85
C LEU A 251 -20.29 -75.10 18.26
N ILE A 252 -18.98 -74.99 18.53
CA ILE A 252 -18.15 -76.13 18.98
C ILE A 252 -18.54 -76.58 20.39
N ALA A 253 -18.86 -75.63 21.28
CA ALA A 253 -19.35 -75.91 22.63
C ALA A 253 -20.75 -76.57 22.63
N ALA A 254 -21.61 -76.24 21.66
CA ALA A 254 -22.94 -76.84 21.51
C ALA A 254 -22.90 -78.29 21.00
N GLN A 255 -21.92 -78.67 20.16
CA GLN A 255 -21.78 -80.05 19.69
C GLN A 255 -21.27 -81.05 20.75
N HIS A 256 -20.60 -80.58 21.81
CA HIS A 256 -20.10 -81.44 22.89
C HIS A 256 -21.12 -81.71 24.01
N LYS A 257 -22.36 -81.20 23.89
CA LYS A 257 -23.41 -81.37 24.91
C LYS A 257 -24.57 -82.20 24.34
N SER A 258 -24.34 -83.50 24.14
CA SER A 258 -25.42 -84.49 23.96
C SER A 258 -25.55 -85.37 25.22
N PRO A 259 -26.77 -85.75 25.63
CA PRO A 259 -27.02 -86.28 26.97
C PRO A 259 -26.56 -87.73 27.09
N MET A 260 -25.80 -88.05 28.14
CA MET A 260 -25.63 -89.44 28.57
C MET A 260 -26.96 -89.96 29.08
N HIS A 261 -27.61 -90.78 28.25
CA HIS A 261 -28.60 -91.75 28.68
C HIS A 261 -27.89 -92.79 29.55
N GLN A 262 -28.28 -92.91 30.82
CA GLN A 262 -27.90 -94.04 31.66
C GLN A 262 -29.16 -94.84 32.01
N SER A 263 -29.25 -96.04 31.43
CA SER A 263 -30.20 -97.09 31.80
C SER A 263 -29.81 -97.71 33.15
N CYS A 264 -30.74 -97.70 34.10
CA CYS A 264 -31.24 -98.86 34.85
C CYS A 264 -32.38 -98.40 35.77
#